data_AF-A0A1Q9NKJ5-F1
#
_entry.id   AF-A0A1Q9NKJ5-F1
#
_cell.length_a   1.000
_cell.length_b   1.000
_cell.length_c   1.000
_cell.angle_alpha   90.00
_cell.angle_beta   90.00
_cell.angle_gamma   90.00
#
_symmetry.space_group_name_H-M   'P 1'
#
loop_
_entity.id
_entity.type
_entity.pdbx_description
1 polymer ?
#
loop_
_entity_poly.entity_id
_entity_poly.type
_entity_poly.pdbx_seq_one_letter_code
_entity_poly.pdbx_strand_id
1 'polypeptide(L)'
;MINIQVKIGVRSLIKAIESFLSEQVEAEFEGKTYSGLFPLVMVGFSLLLGFYLLAHQMGSTGFFTTAFNTLEMLLLYGSLIFWIVTNILQLLLGRRNLLTLFELFGGLIFIFSIVWLFVTFPFDFTYFADVAPDFLRFLVQWIDNNIARVLMVLLIVLSLIMEVWSATLHVFYRKALVKKLIA
;
A
#
# COMPACT_ATOMS: atom_id res chain seq x y z
N MET A 1 26.85 30.97 11.34
CA MET A 1 26.59 29.99 12.43
C MET A 1 25.44 29.00 12.12
N ILE A 2 24.36 29.43 11.43
CA ILE A 2 23.19 28.57 11.09
C ILE A 2 23.56 27.32 10.25
N ASN A 3 24.52 27.44 9.34
CA ASN A 3 24.91 26.36 8.42
C ASN A 3 25.57 25.14 9.11
N ILE A 4 26.21 25.34 10.27
CA ILE A 4 26.92 24.26 10.99
C ILE A 4 25.92 23.41 11.80
N GLN A 5 24.96 24.05 12.46
CA GLN A 5 23.93 23.35 13.25
C GLN A 5 23.02 22.49 12.37
N VAL A 6 22.62 22.99 11.19
CA VAL A 6 21.85 22.21 10.20
C VAL A 6 22.65 20.99 9.72
N LYS A 7 23.95 21.16 9.43
CA LYS A 7 24.81 20.07 8.95
C LYS A 7 25.04 18.99 10.02
N ILE A 8 25.14 19.38 11.29
CA ILE A 8 25.25 18.45 12.42
C ILE A 8 23.93 17.69 12.61
N GLY A 9 22.78 18.39 12.57
CA GLY A 9 21.46 17.76 12.66
C GLY A 9 21.19 16.75 11.55
N VAL A 10 21.49 17.11 10.30
CA VAL A 10 21.34 16.19 9.14
C VAL A 10 22.24 14.96 9.29
N ARG A 11 23.51 15.12 9.71
CA ARG A 11 24.40 13.97 9.95
C ARG A 11 23.90 13.06 11.07
N SER A 12 23.35 13.62 12.14
CA SER A 12 22.76 12.85 13.23
C SER A 12 21.55 12.05 12.77
N LEU A 13 20.67 12.67 11.97
CA LEU A 13 19.50 12.01 11.40
C LEU A 13 19.88 10.86 10.47
N ILE A 14 20.86 11.08 9.58
CA ILE A 14 21.36 10.02 8.68
C ILE A 14 21.87 8.82 9.48
N LYS A 15 22.68 9.04 10.52
CA LYS A 15 23.18 7.95 11.36
C LYS A 15 22.06 7.20 12.09
N ALA A 16 21.04 7.91 12.57
CA ALA A 16 19.88 7.29 13.21
C ALA A 16 19.12 6.39 12.23
N ILE A 17 18.92 6.87 10.99
CA ILE A 17 18.29 6.09 9.91
C ILE A 17 19.14 4.86 9.56
N GLU A 18 20.45 5.01 9.40
CA GLU A 18 21.35 3.89 9.09
C GLU A 18 21.35 2.82 10.20
N SER A 19 21.38 3.25 11.47
CA SER A 19 21.28 2.35 12.62
C SER A 19 19.96 1.58 12.63
N PHE A 20 18.85 2.31 12.44
CA PHE A 20 17.52 1.70 12.41
C PHE A 20 17.35 0.73 11.24
N LEU A 21 17.82 1.10 10.04
CA LEU A 21 17.79 0.22 8.87
C LEU A 21 18.64 -1.04 9.08
N SER A 22 19.80 -0.91 9.72
CA SER A 22 20.67 -2.06 10.02
C SER A 22 20.00 -3.03 11.00
N GLU A 23 19.34 -2.51 12.04
CA GLU A 23 18.57 -3.30 13.00
C GLU A 23 17.41 -4.06 12.32
N GLN A 24 16.67 -3.40 11.42
CA GLN A 24 15.60 -4.04 10.64
C GLN A 24 16.14 -5.17 9.75
N VAL A 25 17.28 -4.95 9.09
CA VAL A 25 17.95 -5.95 8.24
C VAL A 25 18.42 -7.16 9.07
N GLU A 26 18.99 -6.93 10.26
CA GLU A 26 19.39 -8.00 11.18
C GLU A 26 18.19 -8.80 11.68
N ALA A 27 17.11 -8.13 12.10
CA ALA A 27 15.86 -8.79 12.51
C ALA A 27 15.27 -9.64 11.38
N GLU A 28 15.43 -9.22 10.12
CA GLU A 28 14.99 -9.97 8.96
C GLU A 28 15.87 -11.20 8.68
N PHE A 29 17.19 -11.11 8.90
CA PHE A 29 18.09 -12.27 8.84
C PHE A 29 17.80 -13.32 9.91
N GLU A 30 17.41 -12.88 11.10
CA GLU A 30 17.07 -13.78 12.21
C GLU A 30 15.69 -14.43 12.04
N GLY A 31 14.93 -14.08 10.99
CA GLY A 31 13.58 -14.60 10.77
C GLY A 31 12.56 -14.17 11.82
N LYS A 32 12.93 -13.25 12.73
CA LYS A 32 12.09 -12.79 13.85
C LYS A 32 10.98 -11.83 13.44
N THR A 33 10.99 -11.37 12.19
CA THR A 33 10.19 -10.22 11.76
C THR A 33 8.81 -10.59 11.20
N TYR A 34 8.51 -11.88 10.97
CA TYR A 34 7.30 -12.27 10.26
C TYR A 34 6.20 -12.83 11.17
N SER A 35 5.31 -11.96 11.66
CA SER A 35 4.00 -12.40 12.15
C SER A 35 3.06 -12.61 10.97
N GLY A 36 2.69 -13.86 10.65
CA GLY A 36 1.74 -14.18 9.57
C GLY A 36 0.37 -13.49 9.71
N LEU A 37 0.06 -12.91 10.87
CA LEU A 37 -1.17 -12.16 11.12
C LEU A 37 -1.33 -10.95 10.19
N PHE A 38 -0.27 -10.17 9.97
CA PHE A 38 -0.38 -8.95 9.15
C PHE A 38 -0.82 -9.24 7.70
N PRO A 39 -0.12 -10.09 6.92
CA PRO A 39 -0.56 -10.38 5.56
C PRO A 39 -1.91 -11.09 5.52
N LEU A 40 -2.25 -11.90 6.53
CA LEU A 40 -3.59 -12.50 6.65
C LEU A 40 -4.69 -11.45 6.80
N VAL A 41 -4.50 -10.46 7.68
CA VAL A 41 -5.44 -9.35 7.84
C VAL A 41 -5.56 -8.55 6.55
N MET A 42 -4.45 -8.30 5.85
CA MET A 42 -4.44 -7.57 4.58
C MET A 42 -5.19 -8.32 3.46
N VAL A 43 -5.06 -9.64 3.38
CA VAL A 43 -5.87 -10.47 2.46
C VAL A 43 -7.35 -10.34 2.79
N GLY A 44 -7.72 -10.52 4.06
CA GLY A 44 -9.11 -10.43 4.51
C GLY A 44 -9.73 -9.07 4.21
N PHE A 45 -9.01 -7.98 4.51
CA PHE A 45 -9.43 -6.62 4.19
C PHE A 45 -9.59 -6.40 2.67
N SER A 46 -8.62 -6.86 1.86
CA SER A 46 -8.65 -6.70 0.41
C SER A 46 -9.80 -7.46 -0.25
N LEU A 47 -10.10 -8.66 0.25
CA LEU A 47 -11.26 -9.43 -0.19
C LEU A 47 -12.56 -8.73 0.18
N LEU A 48 -12.69 -8.26 1.43
CA LEU A 48 -13.87 -7.53 1.88
C LEU A 48 -14.12 -6.28 1.02
N LEU A 49 -13.07 -5.48 0.79
CA LEU A 49 -13.14 -4.30 -0.07
C LEU A 49 -13.47 -4.67 -1.52
N GLY A 50 -12.87 -5.72 -2.06
CA GLY A 50 -13.16 -6.22 -3.40
C GLY A 50 -14.62 -6.64 -3.57
N PHE A 51 -15.16 -7.40 -2.62
CA PHE A 51 -16.57 -7.79 -2.62
C PHE A 51 -17.51 -6.59 -2.46
N TYR A 52 -17.16 -5.64 -1.60
CA TYR A 52 -17.91 -4.41 -1.40
C TYR A 52 -18.06 -3.63 -2.71
N LEU A 53 -16.95 -3.43 -3.41
CA LEU A 53 -16.91 -2.75 -4.69
C LEU A 53 -17.66 -3.55 -5.78
N LEU A 54 -17.49 -4.87 -5.84
CA LEU A 54 -18.26 -5.70 -6.77
C LEU A 54 -19.77 -5.62 -6.52
N ALA A 55 -20.22 -5.56 -5.27
CA ALA A 55 -21.63 -5.40 -4.95
C ALA A 55 -22.19 -4.06 -5.44
N HIS A 56 -21.42 -2.96 -5.35
CA HIS A 56 -21.81 -1.69 -5.96
C HIS A 56 -21.97 -1.78 -7.48
N GLN A 57 -21.07 -2.52 -8.15
CA GLN A 57 -21.09 -2.69 -9.61
C GLN A 57 -22.23 -3.59 -10.06
N MET A 58 -22.45 -4.72 -9.41
CA MET A 58 -23.55 -5.64 -9.71
C MET A 58 -24.92 -5.02 -9.37
N GLY A 59 -24.99 -4.26 -8.28
CA GLY A 59 -26.20 -3.58 -7.85
C GLY A 59 -26.54 -2.30 -8.62
N SER A 60 -25.63 -1.83 -9.49
CA SER A 60 -25.81 -0.58 -10.26
C SER A 60 -26.23 0.61 -9.38
N THR A 61 -25.66 0.70 -8.18
CA THR A 61 -26.04 1.68 -7.13
C THR A 61 -25.85 3.13 -7.54
N GLY A 62 -25.05 3.41 -8.58
CA GLY A 62 -24.62 4.75 -8.97
C GLY A 62 -23.21 5.10 -8.49
N PHE A 63 -22.62 4.29 -7.61
CA PHE A 63 -21.23 4.51 -7.12
C PHE A 63 -20.20 4.53 -8.26
N PHE A 64 -20.32 3.64 -9.25
CA PHE A 64 -19.49 3.70 -10.45
C PHE A 64 -20.19 4.53 -11.51
N THR A 65 -19.56 5.64 -11.89
CA THR A 65 -20.06 6.55 -12.92
C THR A 65 -19.85 5.98 -14.32
N THR A 66 -20.39 6.66 -15.34
CA THR A 66 -20.16 6.31 -16.75
C THR A 66 -18.69 6.42 -17.18
N ALA A 67 -17.84 7.11 -16.41
CA ALA A 67 -16.40 7.16 -16.65
C ALA A 67 -15.68 5.87 -16.23
N PHE A 68 -16.31 5.01 -15.42
CA PHE A 68 -15.75 3.73 -14.99
C PHE A 68 -15.85 2.68 -16.11
N ASN A 69 -14.85 2.65 -16.99
CA ASN A 69 -14.81 1.71 -18.12
C ASN A 69 -13.86 0.54 -17.84
N THR A 70 -13.56 -0.24 -18.89
CA THR A 70 -12.67 -1.41 -18.80
C THR A 70 -11.30 -1.08 -18.23
N LEU A 71 -10.72 0.08 -18.55
CA LEU A 71 -9.42 0.50 -18.03
C LEU A 71 -9.48 0.77 -16.53
N GLU A 72 -10.44 1.56 -16.06
CA GLU A 72 -10.60 1.86 -14.63
C GLU A 72 -10.89 0.60 -13.82
N MET A 73 -11.70 -0.31 -14.38
CA MET A 73 -11.97 -1.62 -13.81
C MET A 73 -10.68 -2.45 -13.67
N LEU A 74 -9.85 -2.50 -14.72
CA LEU A 74 -8.58 -3.21 -14.70
C LEU A 74 -7.60 -2.59 -13.70
N LEU A 75 -7.54 -1.26 -13.61
CA LEU A 75 -6.65 -0.57 -12.67
C LEU A 75 -7.07 -0.78 -11.22
N LEU A 76 -8.37 -0.69 -10.93
CA LEU A 76 -8.92 -0.90 -9.59
C LEU A 76 -8.80 -2.37 -9.18
N TYR A 77 -9.47 -3.28 -9.88
CA TYR A 77 -9.51 -4.69 -9.50
C TYR A 77 -8.18 -5.40 -9.74
N GLY A 78 -7.44 -5.04 -10.78
CA GLY A 78 -6.11 -5.60 -11.03
C GLY A 78 -5.15 -5.28 -9.89
N SER A 79 -5.15 -4.05 -9.39
CA SER A 79 -4.33 -3.67 -8.24
C SER A 79 -4.74 -4.40 -6.94
N LEU A 80 -6.05 -4.58 -6.70
CA LEU A 80 -6.57 -5.33 -5.56
C LEU A 80 -6.20 -6.81 -5.62
N ILE A 81 -6.36 -7.44 -6.79
CA ILE A 81 -5.95 -8.83 -7.02
C ILE A 81 -4.45 -8.98 -6.80
N PHE A 82 -3.65 -8.05 -7.33
CA PHE A 82 -2.20 -8.07 -7.13
C PHE A 82 -1.83 -8.02 -5.64
N TRP A 83 -2.49 -7.16 -4.87
CA TRP A 83 -2.30 -7.09 -3.42
C TRP A 83 -2.67 -8.39 -2.71
N ILE A 84 -3.80 -9.00 -3.07
CA ILE A 84 -4.21 -10.30 -2.52
C ILE A 84 -3.15 -11.37 -2.81
N VAL A 85 -2.72 -11.48 -4.07
CA VAL A 85 -1.70 -12.45 -4.49
C VAL A 85 -0.39 -12.24 -3.74
N THR A 86 0.06 -11.00 -3.60
CA THR A 86 1.31 -10.67 -2.91
C THR A 86 1.27 -11.08 -1.44
N ASN A 87 0.18 -10.77 -0.74
CA ASN A 87 0.02 -11.15 0.68
C ASN A 87 -0.16 -12.67 0.86
N ILE A 88 -0.78 -13.38 -0.09
CA ILE A 88 -0.83 -14.85 -0.08
C ILE A 88 0.57 -15.44 -0.26
N LEU A 89 1.35 -14.96 -1.23
CA LEU A 89 2.73 -15.41 -1.43
C LEU A 89 3.58 -15.17 -0.18
N GLN A 90 3.38 -14.02 0.48
CA GLN A 90 4.03 -13.70 1.75
C GLN A 90 3.67 -14.71 2.86
N LEU A 91 2.40 -15.09 2.98
CA LEU A 91 1.95 -16.10 3.93
C LEU A 91 2.57 -17.48 3.66
N LEU A 92 2.62 -17.88 2.39
CA LEU A 92 3.12 -19.18 1.97
C LEU A 92 4.64 -19.31 2.10
N LEU A 93 5.38 -18.25 1.73
CA LEU A 93 6.84 -18.27 1.73
C LEU A 93 7.44 -17.94 3.10
N GLY A 94 6.67 -17.27 3.98
CA GLY A 94 7.11 -16.87 5.32
C GLY A 94 8.34 -15.95 5.32
N ARG A 95 8.71 -15.40 4.16
CA ARG A 95 9.93 -14.62 3.93
C ARG A 95 9.63 -13.43 3.04
N ARG A 96 9.66 -12.24 3.61
CA ARG A 96 9.43 -10.98 2.90
C ARG A 96 10.46 -10.71 1.81
N ASN A 97 11.73 -11.03 2.07
CA ASN A 97 12.83 -10.72 1.15
C ASN A 97 12.75 -11.35 -0.25
N LEU A 98 12.11 -12.50 -0.39
CA LEU A 98 11.95 -13.12 -1.72
C LEU A 98 10.94 -12.36 -2.58
N LEU A 99 10.05 -11.60 -1.94
CA LEU A 99 8.95 -10.89 -2.58
C LEU A 99 9.18 -9.40 -2.64
N THR A 100 10.26 -8.85 -2.07
CA THR A 100 10.47 -7.40 -2.04
C THR A 100 10.48 -6.77 -3.44
N LEU A 101 11.10 -7.41 -4.44
CA LEU A 101 11.04 -6.90 -5.81
C LEU A 101 9.62 -6.93 -6.36
N PHE A 102 8.86 -7.99 -6.06
CA PHE A 102 7.47 -8.14 -6.47
C PHE A 102 6.58 -7.09 -5.78
N GLU A 103 6.81 -6.81 -4.49
CA GLU A 103 6.17 -5.74 -3.73
C GLU A 103 6.44 -4.37 -4.35
N LEU A 104 7.68 -4.08 -4.75
CA LEU A 104 8.04 -2.80 -5.37
C LEU A 104 7.33 -2.60 -6.72
N PHE A 105 7.38 -3.61 -7.59
CA PHE A 105 6.64 -3.55 -8.86
C PHE A 105 5.13 -3.38 -8.63
N GLY A 106 4.58 -4.10 -7.66
CA GLY A 106 3.19 -3.97 -7.24
C GLY A 106 2.83 -2.58 -6.73
N GLY A 107 3.70 -1.99 -5.91
CA GLY A 107 3.54 -0.65 -5.37
C GLY A 107 3.52 0.41 -6.47
N LEU A 108 4.41 0.30 -7.47
CA LEU A 108 4.40 1.20 -8.63
C LEU A 108 3.12 1.07 -9.47
N ILE A 109 2.64 -0.16 -9.71
CA ILE A 109 1.36 -0.39 -10.41
C ILE A 109 0.21 0.22 -9.60
N PHE A 110 0.19 0.00 -8.28
CA PHE A 110 -0.82 0.55 -7.39
C PHE A 110 -0.83 2.08 -7.41
N ILE A 111 0.34 2.72 -7.30
CA ILE A 111 0.50 4.19 -7.39
C ILE A 111 -0.05 4.69 -8.73
N PHE A 112 0.32 4.03 -9.83
CA PHE A 112 -0.20 4.40 -11.15
C PHE A 112 -1.73 4.28 -11.22
N SER A 113 -2.28 3.16 -10.75
CA SER A 113 -3.73 2.93 -10.71
C SER A 113 -4.45 4.00 -9.91
N ILE A 114 -4.00 4.31 -8.69
CA ILE A 114 -4.69 5.27 -7.82
C ILE A 114 -4.56 6.71 -8.35
N VAL A 115 -3.43 7.07 -8.96
CA VAL A 115 -3.27 8.37 -9.62
C VAL A 115 -4.21 8.50 -10.81
N TRP A 116 -4.32 7.46 -11.64
CA TRP A 116 -5.25 7.44 -12.77
C TRP A 116 -6.69 7.59 -12.30
N LEU A 117 -7.10 6.76 -11.33
CA LEU A 117 -8.44 6.79 -10.75
C LEU A 117 -8.74 8.11 -10.02
N PHE A 118 -7.73 8.80 -9.51
CA PHE A 118 -7.89 10.13 -8.93
C PHE A 118 -8.18 11.19 -10.01
N VAL A 119 -7.48 11.11 -11.15
CA VAL A 119 -7.65 12.07 -12.26
C VAL A 119 -8.99 11.84 -12.97
N THR A 120 -9.34 10.60 -13.27
CA THR A 120 -10.63 10.28 -13.93
C THR A 120 -11.79 10.37 -12.96
N PHE A 121 -11.53 10.17 -11.66
CA PHE A 121 -12.50 10.15 -10.57
C PHE A 121 -13.82 9.48 -10.95
N PRO A 122 -13.80 8.18 -11.30
CA PRO A 122 -14.96 7.51 -11.86
C PRO A 122 -15.98 7.08 -10.80
N PHE A 123 -15.91 7.66 -9.60
CA PHE A 123 -16.68 7.28 -8.43
C PHE A 123 -17.65 8.38 -8.01
N ASP A 124 -18.82 7.99 -7.50
CA ASP A 124 -19.76 8.86 -6.81
C ASP A 124 -20.03 8.35 -5.40
N PHE A 125 -19.35 8.97 -4.43
CA PHE A 125 -19.37 8.58 -3.03
C PHE A 125 -20.70 8.86 -2.33
N THR A 126 -21.62 9.60 -2.96
CA THR A 126 -22.98 9.74 -2.43
C THR A 126 -23.68 8.38 -2.28
N TYR A 127 -23.37 7.43 -3.16
CA TYR A 127 -23.92 6.07 -3.12
C TYR A 127 -23.04 5.10 -2.34
N PHE A 128 -21.92 5.54 -1.75
CA PHE A 128 -20.93 4.64 -1.18
C PHE A 128 -21.48 3.82 -0.01
N ALA A 129 -22.48 4.30 0.72
CA ALA A 129 -23.07 3.56 1.85
C ALA A 129 -24.17 2.56 1.45
N ASP A 130 -24.60 2.53 0.19
CA ASP A 130 -25.83 1.85 -0.22
C ASP A 130 -25.76 0.33 -0.06
N VAL A 131 -24.58 -0.25 -0.29
CA VAL A 131 -24.31 -1.69 -0.15
C VAL A 131 -24.13 -2.09 1.32
N ALA A 132 -23.77 -1.15 2.19
CA ALA A 132 -23.56 -1.44 3.60
C ALA A 132 -24.90 -1.72 4.30
N PRO A 133 -24.97 -2.74 5.18
CA PRO A 133 -26.10 -2.93 6.09
C PRO A 133 -26.37 -1.68 6.92
N ASP A 134 -27.63 -1.41 7.26
CA ASP A 134 -28.04 -0.16 7.93
C ASP A 134 -27.20 0.17 9.18
N PHE A 135 -26.89 -0.85 10.00
CA PHE A 135 -26.10 -0.68 11.22
C PHE A 135 -24.62 -0.35 10.96
N LEU A 136 -24.09 -0.54 9.75
CA LEU A 136 -22.71 -0.20 9.35
C LEU A 136 -22.62 1.06 8.51
N ARG A 137 -23.73 1.59 7.99
CA ARG A 137 -23.74 2.78 7.13
C ARG A 137 -23.05 3.98 7.77
N PHE A 138 -23.17 4.13 9.10
CA PHE A 138 -22.53 5.23 9.84
C PHE A 138 -21.00 5.27 9.66
N LEU A 139 -20.35 4.14 9.37
CA LEU A 139 -18.90 4.07 9.17
C LEU A 139 -18.43 4.72 7.86
N VAL A 140 -19.30 4.79 6.85
CA VAL A 140 -18.92 5.18 5.48
C VAL A 140 -19.78 6.30 4.90
N GLN A 141 -20.99 6.53 5.41
CA GLN A 141 -21.93 7.53 4.90
C GLN A 141 -21.44 8.98 4.99
N TRP A 142 -20.46 9.25 5.85
CA TRP A 142 -19.88 10.58 6.01
C TRP A 142 -18.83 10.88 4.93
N ILE A 143 -18.44 9.89 4.13
CA ILE A 143 -17.47 10.04 3.06
C ILE A 143 -18.19 10.57 1.83
N ASP A 144 -18.09 11.87 1.59
CA ASP A 144 -18.54 12.49 0.35
C ASP A 144 -17.43 12.48 -0.72
N ASN A 145 -17.75 13.00 -1.92
CA ASN A 145 -16.80 13.08 -3.02
C ASN A 145 -15.55 13.93 -2.70
N ASN A 146 -15.68 14.95 -1.84
CA ASN A 146 -14.55 15.82 -1.49
C ASN A 146 -13.60 15.10 -0.52
N ILE A 147 -14.16 14.47 0.51
CA ILE A 147 -13.43 13.65 1.49
C ILE A 147 -12.74 12.51 0.77
N ALA A 148 -13.42 11.81 -0.12
CA ALA A 148 -12.83 10.74 -0.91
C ALA A 148 -11.62 11.22 -1.72
N ARG A 149 -11.70 12.38 -2.39
CA ARG A 149 -10.55 12.96 -3.11
C ARG A 149 -9.38 13.25 -2.19
N VAL A 150 -9.64 13.83 -1.01
CA VAL A 150 -8.59 14.08 -0.01
C VAL A 150 -7.95 12.77 0.45
N LEU A 151 -8.75 11.75 0.75
CA LEU A 151 -8.26 10.43 1.13
C LEU A 151 -7.42 9.78 0.03
N MET A 152 -7.82 9.91 -1.24
CA MET A 152 -7.04 9.42 -2.38
C MET A 152 -5.69 10.13 -2.51
N VAL A 153 -5.63 11.46 -2.31
CA VAL A 153 -4.36 12.20 -2.31
C VAL A 153 -3.46 11.75 -1.17
N LEU A 154 -4.01 11.58 0.03
CA LEU A 154 -3.25 11.04 1.17
C LEU A 154 -2.73 9.64 0.87
N LEU A 155 -3.56 8.78 0.28
CA LEU A 155 -3.18 7.43 -0.13
C LEU A 155 -2.04 7.46 -1.15
N ILE A 156 -2.10 8.30 -2.18
CA ILE A 156 -1.03 8.49 -3.17
C ILE A 156 0.30 8.87 -2.48
N VAL A 157 0.26 9.88 -1.60
CA VAL A 157 1.46 10.38 -0.91
C VAL A 157 2.05 9.32 0.01
N LEU A 158 1.21 8.64 0.79
CA LEU A 158 1.65 7.56 1.68
C LEU A 158 2.25 6.40 0.89
N SER A 159 1.61 5.99 -0.21
CA SER A 159 2.14 4.94 -1.07
C SER A 159 3.50 5.29 -1.66
N LEU A 160 3.71 6.53 -2.11
CA LEU A 160 5.01 6.99 -2.59
C LEU A 160 6.09 6.92 -1.51
N ILE A 161 5.79 7.39 -0.29
CA ILE A 161 6.74 7.34 0.84
C ILE A 161 7.09 5.88 1.17
N MET A 162 6.09 5.01 1.26
CA MET A 162 6.27 3.60 1.57
C MET A 162 7.07 2.86 0.49
N GLU A 163 6.87 3.23 -0.78
CA GLU A 163 7.59 2.65 -1.91
C GLU A 163 9.08 3.04 -1.89
N VAL A 164 9.39 4.33 -1.65
CA VAL A 164 10.77 4.80 -1.48
C VAL A 164 11.45 4.13 -0.29
N TRP A 165 10.72 3.96 0.82
CA TRP A 165 11.21 3.27 2.00
C TRP A 165 11.53 1.80 1.69
N SER A 166 10.60 1.09 1.05
CA SER A 166 10.76 -0.32 0.66
C SER A 166 11.96 -0.52 -0.27
N ALA A 167 12.12 0.37 -1.27
CA ALA A 167 13.24 0.32 -2.20
C ALA A 167 14.58 0.55 -1.48
N THR A 168 14.62 1.47 -0.53
CA THR A 168 15.79 1.75 0.29
C THR A 168 16.15 0.51 1.11
N LEU A 169 15.20 -0.06 1.85
CA LEU A 169 15.41 -1.25 2.68
C LEU A 169 15.93 -2.43 1.84
N HIS A 170 15.37 -2.62 0.63
CA HIS A 170 15.83 -3.66 -0.29
C HIS A 170 17.32 -3.54 -0.63
N VAL A 171 17.78 -2.33 -0.97
CA VAL A 171 19.19 -2.08 -1.31
C VAL A 171 20.11 -2.38 -0.12
N PHE A 172 19.72 -1.94 1.09
CA PHE A 172 20.50 -2.20 2.31
C PHE A 172 20.56 -3.69 2.65
N TYR A 173 19.44 -4.40 2.55
CA TYR A 173 19.38 -5.84 2.76
C TYR A 173 20.32 -6.59 1.79
N ARG A 174 20.28 -6.24 0.50
CA ARG A 174 21.16 -6.86 -0.52
C ARG A 174 22.64 -6.63 -0.22
N LYS A 175 23.02 -5.42 0.20
CA LYS A 175 24.41 -5.12 0.61
C LYS A 175 24.84 -5.96 1.81
N ALA A 176 23.99 -6.08 2.82
CA ALA A 176 24.28 -6.88 4.02
C ALA A 176 24.39 -8.38 3.70
N LEU A 177 23.51 -8.90 2.83
CA LEU A 177 23.55 -10.29 2.38
C LEU A 177 24.85 -10.62 1.64
N VAL A 178 25.28 -9.77 0.71
CA VAL A 178 26.55 -9.95 -0.02
C VAL A 178 27.73 -9.94 0.95
N LYS A 179 27.75 -9.03 1.92
CA LYS A 179 28.80 -8.98 2.94
C LYS A 179 28.86 -10.28 3.75
N LYS A 180 27.71 -10.85 4.11
CA LYS A 180 27.62 -12.11 4.87
C LYS A 180 28.06 -13.33 4.07
N LEU A 181 27.92 -13.32 2.74
CA LEU A 181 28.32 -14.44 1.87
C LEU A 181 29.82 -14.44 1.55
N ILE A 182 30.49 -13.29 1.67
CA ILE A 182 31.92 -13.12 1.38
C ILE A 182 32.78 -13.25 2.66
N ALA A 183 32.19 -13.06 3.84
CA ALA A 183 32.83 -13.24 5.15
C ALA A 183 32.83 -14.70 5.58
#